data_AF-A0A6A6TB32-F1
#
_entry.id   AF-A0A6A6TB32-F1
#
_cell.length_a   1.000
_cell.length_b   1.000
_cell.length_c   1.000
_cell.angle_alpha   90.00
_cell.angle_beta   90.00
_cell.angle_gamma   90.00
#
_symmetry.space_group_name_H-M   'P 1'
#
loop_
_entity.id
_entity.type
_entity.pdbx_description
1 polymer ?
#
loop_
_entity_poly.entity_id
_entity_poly.type
_entity_poly.pdbx_seq_one_letter_code
_entity_poly.pdbx_strand_id
1 'polypeptide(L)'
;IHKATSDLRAWIRLYGLVEGAAVATFGKKSVWTMEAKVLSEPDPGSALKFKKIIEDESGRIGISGAIITQAAFTAFSLPGMGQTHWIARAACIFSLVSAILAVYYAGSQVWIMGRLSSAFQVKTWIRGGKNDTEKIHTHPEKMDDRARFEFIVKGLVPAPSSVLTVSAPRLLLSASLKGLLKGLGIYLGFLWTKDLDISTGTNDNRNVFIVYLISLVLSYGIYTWSG
;
A
#
# COMPACT_ATOMS: atom_id res chain seq x y z
N ILE A 1 1.24 6.92 -24.87
CA ILE A 1 1.32 7.11 -23.40
C ILE A 1 0.07 6.60 -22.68
N HIS A 2 -1.14 6.72 -23.25
CA HIS A 2 -2.39 6.23 -22.64
C HIS A 2 -2.59 4.69 -22.67
N LYS A 3 -1.87 3.96 -23.53
CA LYS A 3 -2.04 2.50 -23.77
C LYS A 3 -0.93 1.61 -23.18
N ALA A 4 0.11 2.22 -22.58
CA ALA A 4 1.29 1.50 -22.09
C ALA A 4 1.17 1.05 -20.61
N THR A 5 0.13 1.51 -19.91
CA THR A 5 0.02 1.39 -18.45
C THR A 5 -0.77 0.18 -17.94
N SER A 6 -1.38 -0.60 -18.83
CA SER A 6 -2.09 -1.85 -18.49
C SER A 6 -1.29 -3.11 -18.80
N ASP A 7 -0.14 -2.98 -19.45
CA ASP A 7 0.67 -4.13 -19.84
C ASP A 7 1.66 -4.45 -18.72
N LEU A 8 1.34 -5.49 -17.94
CA LEU A 8 2.27 -6.17 -17.01
C LEU A 8 3.63 -6.44 -17.70
N ARG A 9 3.59 -6.73 -19.00
CA ARG A 9 4.77 -6.93 -19.85
C ARG A 9 5.64 -5.68 -20.03
N ALA A 10 5.08 -4.48 -19.99
CA ALA A 10 5.84 -3.23 -20.09
C ALA A 10 6.65 -2.97 -18.80
N TRP A 11 6.04 -3.21 -17.64
CA TRP A 11 6.70 -3.08 -16.33
C TRP A 11 7.75 -4.16 -16.10
N ILE A 12 7.46 -5.41 -16.49
CA ILE A 12 8.42 -6.53 -16.45
C ILE A 12 9.63 -6.27 -17.37
N ARG A 13 9.44 -5.62 -18.53
CA ARG A 13 10.54 -5.24 -19.43
C ARG A 13 11.38 -4.08 -18.88
N LEU A 14 10.81 -3.17 -18.10
CA LEU A 14 11.51 -1.99 -17.58
C LEU A 14 12.27 -2.25 -16.27
N TYR A 15 11.74 -3.08 -15.36
CA TYR A 15 12.29 -3.27 -14.02
C TYR A 15 12.71 -4.72 -13.70
N GLY A 16 12.51 -5.67 -14.62
CA GLY A 16 12.78 -7.10 -14.41
C GLY A 16 11.59 -7.87 -13.85
N LEU A 17 11.70 -9.20 -13.79
CA LEU A 17 10.56 -10.11 -13.53
C LEU A 17 9.93 -9.93 -12.15
N VAL A 18 10.76 -9.77 -11.10
CA VAL A 18 10.29 -9.72 -9.71
C VAL A 18 9.87 -8.30 -9.31
N GLU A 19 10.69 -7.29 -9.61
CA GLU A 19 10.35 -5.89 -9.33
C GLU A 19 9.22 -5.38 -10.24
N GLY A 20 9.17 -5.81 -11.50
CA GLY A 20 8.10 -5.45 -12.42
C GLY A 20 6.75 -6.08 -12.06
N ALA A 21 6.75 -7.33 -11.56
CA ALA A 21 5.53 -7.95 -11.03
C ALA A 21 5.06 -7.23 -9.76
N ALA A 22 5.98 -6.93 -8.83
CA ALA A 22 5.65 -6.17 -7.63
C ALA A 22 5.11 -4.78 -7.96
N VAL A 23 5.76 -4.01 -8.82
CA VAL A 23 5.28 -2.67 -9.20
C VAL A 23 3.97 -2.74 -10.02
N ALA A 24 3.73 -3.78 -10.80
CA ALA A 24 2.47 -3.90 -11.53
C ALA A 24 1.29 -4.34 -10.63
N THR A 25 1.54 -5.12 -9.57
CA THR A 25 0.51 -5.48 -8.58
C THR A 25 0.33 -4.41 -7.49
N PHE A 26 1.36 -3.61 -7.21
CA PHE A 26 1.43 -2.73 -6.04
C PHE A 26 1.63 -1.24 -6.36
N GLY A 27 2.16 -0.89 -7.52
CA GLY A 27 2.31 0.49 -7.99
C GLY A 27 0.98 1.03 -8.51
N LYS A 28 0.25 1.76 -7.67
CA LYS A 28 -0.97 2.46 -8.12
C LYS A 28 -0.57 3.52 -9.14
N LYS A 29 -1.22 3.50 -10.32
CA LYS A 29 -1.05 4.48 -11.41
C LYS A 29 -1.02 5.93 -10.92
N SER A 30 -1.82 6.24 -9.91
CA SER A 30 -1.90 7.58 -9.29
C SER A 30 -0.59 8.02 -8.65
N VAL A 31 0.11 7.14 -7.93
CA VAL A 31 1.38 7.45 -7.26
C VAL A 31 2.47 7.71 -8.30
N TRP A 32 2.55 6.85 -9.31
CA TRP A 32 3.49 7.01 -10.42
C TRP A 32 3.25 8.31 -11.20
N THR A 33 1.99 8.63 -11.53
CA THR A 33 1.68 9.90 -12.21
C THR A 33 1.98 11.11 -11.35
N MET A 34 1.86 10.98 -10.03
CA MET A 34 2.13 12.07 -9.09
C MET A 34 3.64 12.32 -8.98
N GLU A 35 4.45 11.28 -8.86
CA GLU A 35 5.92 11.37 -8.88
C GLU A 35 6.43 11.87 -10.24
N ALA A 36 5.87 11.38 -11.36
CA ALA A 36 6.21 11.86 -12.70
C ALA A 36 5.87 13.34 -12.90
N LYS A 37 4.76 13.83 -12.30
CA LYS A 37 4.38 15.25 -12.34
C LYS A 37 5.35 16.11 -11.55
N VAL A 38 5.80 15.65 -10.38
CA VAL A 38 6.83 16.32 -9.56
C VAL A 38 8.18 16.36 -10.27
N LEU A 39 8.52 15.33 -11.04
CA LEU A 39 9.75 15.29 -11.85
C LEU A 39 9.69 16.22 -13.06
N SER A 40 8.52 16.39 -13.66
CA SER A 40 8.33 17.21 -14.89
C SER A 40 8.27 18.71 -14.61
N GLU A 41 7.89 19.13 -13.40
CA GLU A 41 7.71 20.53 -13.05
C GLU A 41 8.98 21.12 -12.41
N PRO A 42 9.58 22.19 -12.97
CA PRO A 42 10.83 22.76 -12.45
C PRO A 42 10.67 23.54 -11.14
N ASP A 43 9.44 23.87 -10.74
CA ASP A 43 9.14 24.70 -9.57
C ASP A 43 9.40 23.97 -8.23
N PRO A 44 10.11 24.58 -7.26
CA PRO A 44 10.32 24.01 -5.93
C PRO A 44 9.01 23.83 -5.13
N GLY A 45 7.94 24.57 -5.45
CA GLY A 45 6.65 24.47 -4.79
C GLY A 45 5.96 23.11 -4.99
N SER A 46 6.17 22.44 -6.12
CA SER A 46 5.57 21.12 -6.38
C SER A 46 6.18 20.00 -5.54
N ALA A 47 7.47 20.08 -5.23
CA ALA A 47 8.12 19.14 -4.30
C ALA A 47 7.62 19.33 -2.86
N LEU A 48 7.39 20.58 -2.44
CA LEU A 48 6.83 20.89 -1.12
C LEU A 48 5.38 20.39 -1.00
N LYS A 49 4.56 20.58 -2.04
CA LYS A 49 3.18 20.04 -2.10
C LYS A 49 3.18 18.52 -2.02
N PHE A 50 4.08 17.86 -2.74
CA PHE A 50 4.23 16.40 -2.69
C PHE A 50 4.59 15.90 -1.29
N LYS A 51 5.57 16.54 -0.64
CA LYS A 51 5.94 16.24 0.75
C LYS A 51 4.74 16.36 1.70
N LYS A 52 3.99 17.46 1.61
CA LYS A 52 2.79 17.66 2.42
C LYS A 52 1.74 16.58 2.20
N ILE A 53 1.57 16.11 0.96
CA ILE A 53 0.60 15.04 0.65
C ILE A 53 1.06 13.70 1.24
N ILE A 54 2.36 13.39 1.21
CA ILE A 54 2.90 12.18 1.86
C ILE A 54 2.76 12.25 3.38
N GLU A 55 3.03 13.42 3.98
CA GLU A 55 2.86 13.62 5.43
C GLU A 55 1.40 13.44 5.86
N ASP A 56 0.46 14.04 5.13
CA ASP A 56 -0.99 13.88 5.38
C ASP A 56 -1.44 12.43 5.18
N GLU A 57 -1.00 11.76 4.10
CA GLU A 57 -1.34 10.36 3.85
C GLU A 57 -0.75 9.43 4.92
N SER A 58 0.47 9.68 5.38
CA SER A 58 1.11 8.94 6.47
C SER A 58 0.38 9.12 7.80
N GLY A 59 -0.07 10.34 8.10
CA GLY A 59 -0.90 10.63 9.27
C GLY A 59 -2.20 9.85 9.26
N ARG A 60 -2.91 9.84 8.12
CA ARG A 60 -4.15 9.07 7.94
C ARG A 60 -3.93 7.57 8.06
N ILE A 61 -2.84 7.04 7.51
CA ILE A 61 -2.46 5.62 7.62
C ILE A 61 -2.15 5.25 9.07
N GLY A 62 -1.46 6.12 9.81
CA GLY A 62 -1.19 5.96 11.24
C GLY A 62 -2.45 5.80 12.07
N ILE A 63 -3.41 6.72 11.90
CA ILE A 63 -4.71 6.68 12.58
C ILE A 63 -5.47 5.38 12.24
N SER A 64 -5.54 5.05 10.96
CA SER A 64 -6.26 3.86 10.50
C SER A 64 -5.62 2.56 11.02
N GLY A 65 -4.28 2.50 11.04
CA GLY A 65 -3.54 1.33 11.53
C GLY A 65 -3.71 1.12 13.03
N ALA A 66 -3.82 2.19 13.81
CA ALA A 66 -4.12 2.11 15.24
C ALA A 66 -5.51 1.50 15.50
N ILE A 67 -6.53 1.93 14.75
CA ILE A 67 -7.90 1.39 14.85
C ILE A 67 -7.92 -0.10 14.52
N ILE A 68 -7.27 -0.51 13.43
CA ILE A 68 -7.23 -1.93 13.01
C ILE A 68 -6.46 -2.77 14.04
N THR A 69 -5.38 -2.25 14.61
CA THR A 69 -4.59 -2.93 15.65
C THR A 69 -5.44 -3.12 16.92
N GLN A 70 -6.16 -2.10 17.35
CA GLN A 70 -7.07 -2.18 18.49
C GLN A 70 -8.18 -3.21 18.24
N ALA A 71 -8.82 -3.19 17.06
CA ALA A 71 -9.83 -4.17 16.68
C ALA A 71 -9.26 -5.60 16.65
N ALA A 72 -8.03 -5.78 16.16
CA ALA A 72 -7.35 -7.07 16.18
C ALA A 72 -7.11 -7.58 17.61
N PHE A 73 -6.67 -6.73 18.54
CA PHE A 73 -6.53 -7.13 19.95
C PHE A 73 -7.86 -7.54 20.58
N THR A 74 -8.95 -6.83 20.30
CA THR A 74 -10.27 -7.25 20.77
C THR A 74 -10.69 -8.59 20.19
N ALA A 75 -10.36 -8.87 18.92
CA ALA A 75 -10.63 -10.16 18.31
C ALA A 75 -9.82 -11.31 18.96
N PHE A 76 -8.58 -11.04 19.40
CA PHE A 76 -7.78 -12.01 20.16
C PHE A 76 -8.34 -12.33 21.54
N SER A 77 -8.99 -11.35 22.16
CA SER A 77 -9.58 -11.48 23.49
C SER A 77 -10.95 -12.17 23.48
N LEU A 78 -11.48 -12.53 22.31
CA LEU A 78 -12.76 -13.22 22.22
C LEU A 78 -12.70 -14.63 22.85
N PRO A 79 -13.70 -15.00 23.65
CA PRO A 79 -13.77 -16.34 24.24
C PRO A 79 -13.85 -17.41 23.14
N GLY A 80 -13.28 -18.58 23.40
CA GLY A 80 -13.31 -19.70 22.44
C GLY A 80 -12.36 -19.57 21.25
N MET A 81 -11.57 -18.49 21.13
CA MET A 81 -10.56 -18.39 20.06
C MET A 81 -9.51 -19.51 20.16
N GLY A 82 -9.25 -20.03 21.37
CA GLY A 82 -8.43 -21.21 21.66
C GLY A 82 -8.98 -22.56 21.16
N GLN A 83 -10.24 -22.63 20.73
CA GLN A 83 -10.88 -23.84 20.20
C GLN A 83 -11.25 -23.75 18.72
N THR A 84 -11.11 -22.57 18.11
CA THR A 84 -11.38 -22.35 16.68
C THR A 84 -10.26 -22.83 15.77
N HIS A 85 -10.55 -23.06 14.48
CA HIS A 85 -9.57 -23.43 13.46
C HIS A 85 -8.34 -22.50 13.45
N TRP A 86 -7.16 -23.09 13.25
CA TRP A 86 -5.87 -22.39 13.21
C TRP A 86 -5.83 -21.25 12.17
N ILE A 87 -6.62 -21.36 11.09
CA ILE A 87 -6.75 -20.35 10.04
C ILE A 87 -7.29 -19.02 10.57
N ALA A 88 -8.26 -19.02 11.48
CA ALA A 88 -8.81 -17.78 12.05
C ALA A 88 -7.73 -17.05 12.86
N ARG A 89 -6.96 -17.79 13.67
CA ARG A 89 -5.83 -17.22 14.44
C ARG A 89 -4.74 -16.69 13.52
N ALA A 90 -4.35 -17.47 12.52
CA ALA A 90 -3.32 -17.06 11.56
C ALA A 90 -3.73 -15.79 10.81
N ALA A 91 -5.01 -15.68 10.40
CA ALA A 91 -5.54 -14.49 9.74
C ALA A 91 -5.52 -13.25 10.66
N CYS A 92 -5.90 -13.39 11.93
CA CYS A 92 -5.82 -12.30 12.91
C CYS A 92 -4.36 -11.87 13.19
N ILE A 93 -3.43 -12.82 13.32
CA ILE A 93 -1.99 -12.51 13.52
C ILE A 93 -1.44 -11.79 12.29
N PHE A 94 -1.73 -12.30 11.09
CA PHE A 94 -1.32 -11.67 9.84
C PHE A 94 -1.84 -10.24 9.72
N SER A 95 -3.12 -10.02 10.06
CA SER A 95 -3.71 -8.68 10.11
C SER A 95 -2.96 -7.76 11.06
N LEU A 96 -2.70 -8.21 12.28
CA LEU A 96 -2.02 -7.43 13.32
C LEU A 96 -0.61 -7.03 12.88
N VAL A 97 0.19 -7.99 12.43
CA VAL A 97 1.56 -7.76 11.96
C VAL A 97 1.56 -6.79 10.78
N SER A 98 0.62 -6.96 9.84
CA SER A 98 0.52 -6.09 8.67
C SER A 98 0.09 -4.66 9.03
N ALA A 99 -0.79 -4.47 10.02
CA ALA A 99 -1.17 -3.13 10.52
C ALA A 99 0.02 -2.42 11.17
N ILE A 100 0.76 -3.11 12.05
CA ILE A 100 1.93 -2.55 12.74
C ILE A 100 3.02 -2.16 11.72
N LEU A 101 3.29 -3.04 10.74
CA LEU A 101 4.23 -2.76 9.66
C LEU A 101 3.77 -1.56 8.82
N ALA A 102 2.47 -1.44 8.53
CA ALA A 102 1.95 -0.29 7.80
C ALA A 102 2.23 1.03 8.52
N VAL A 103 1.97 1.09 9.83
CA VAL A 103 2.22 2.29 10.64
C VAL A 103 3.72 2.59 10.72
N TYR A 104 4.55 1.56 10.90
CA TYR A 104 6.01 1.72 10.93
C TYR A 104 6.57 2.28 9.61
N TYR A 105 6.11 1.75 8.47
CA TYR A 105 6.55 2.25 7.16
C TYR A 105 6.01 3.66 6.87
N ALA A 106 4.78 4.00 7.28
CA ALA A 106 4.26 5.36 7.18
C ALA A 106 5.09 6.35 8.01
N GLY A 107 5.45 6.00 9.25
CA GLY A 107 6.36 6.80 10.06
C GLY A 107 7.72 6.97 9.39
N SER A 108 8.27 5.87 8.84
CA SER A 108 9.54 5.90 8.10
C SER A 108 9.51 6.85 6.89
N GLN A 109 8.39 6.95 6.18
CA GLN A 109 8.22 7.92 5.08
C GLN A 109 8.31 9.37 5.54
N VAL A 110 7.64 9.71 6.65
CA VAL A 110 7.68 11.06 7.24
C VAL A 110 9.12 11.41 7.66
N TRP A 111 9.85 10.46 8.24
CA TRP A 111 11.26 10.68 8.61
C TRP A 111 12.16 10.91 7.40
N ILE A 112 12.01 10.11 6.35
CA ILE A 112 12.77 10.29 5.10
C ILE A 112 12.45 11.66 4.50
N MET A 113 11.17 12.00 4.33
CA MET A 113 10.74 13.28 3.76
C MET A 113 11.11 14.49 4.63
N GLY A 114 11.10 14.32 5.95
CA GLY A 114 11.55 15.32 6.92
C GLY A 114 13.02 15.70 6.71
N ARG A 115 13.87 14.72 6.40
CA ARG A 115 15.32 14.89 6.19
C ARG A 115 15.67 15.50 4.83
N LEU A 116 14.80 15.37 3.83
CA LEU A 116 14.99 15.96 2.50
C LEU A 116 14.42 17.38 2.48
N SER A 117 15.27 18.37 2.79
CA SER A 117 14.87 19.78 2.88
C SER A 117 14.87 20.52 1.54
N SER A 118 15.55 19.97 0.53
CA SER A 118 15.66 20.59 -0.81
C SER A 118 14.84 19.85 -1.86
N ALA A 119 14.12 20.61 -2.70
CA ALA A 119 13.38 20.08 -3.84
C ALA A 119 14.27 19.25 -4.80
N PHE A 120 15.55 19.58 -4.90
CA PHE A 120 16.52 18.80 -5.66
C PHE A 120 16.78 17.42 -5.05
N GLN A 121 16.91 17.35 -3.71
CA GLN A 121 17.12 16.08 -3.00
C GLN A 121 15.90 15.16 -3.12
N VAL A 122 14.68 15.72 -3.09
CA VAL A 122 13.44 14.96 -3.30
C VAL A 122 13.42 14.34 -4.71
N LYS A 123 13.76 15.13 -5.73
CA LYS A 123 13.84 14.62 -7.11
C LYS A 123 14.94 13.55 -7.27
N THR A 124 16.09 13.71 -6.61
CA THR A 124 17.18 12.73 -6.64
C THR A 124 16.84 11.43 -5.90
N TRP A 125 16.05 11.51 -4.82
CA TRP A 125 15.54 10.35 -4.10
C TRP A 125 14.48 9.60 -4.91
N ILE A 126 13.54 10.31 -5.55
CA ILE A 126 12.56 9.72 -6.47
C ILE A 126 13.27 9.01 -7.63
N ARG A 127 14.43 9.50 -8.07
CA ARG A 127 15.27 8.86 -9.10
C ARG A 127 16.04 7.63 -8.62
N GLY A 128 15.99 7.28 -7.33
CA GLY A 128 16.59 6.05 -6.80
C GLY A 128 17.97 6.21 -6.16
N GLY A 129 18.40 7.44 -5.85
CA GLY A 129 19.52 7.70 -4.94
C GLY A 129 20.87 7.07 -5.28
N LYS A 130 21.10 6.67 -6.54
CA LYS A 130 22.42 6.25 -7.03
C LYS A 130 23.01 7.39 -7.84
N ASN A 131 24.28 7.68 -7.59
CA ASN A 131 25.08 8.79 -8.11
C ASN A 131 25.18 8.83 -9.66
N ASP A 132 24.08 8.97 -10.38
CA ASP A 132 24.10 9.22 -11.83
C ASP A 132 24.46 10.67 -12.15
N THR A 133 24.71 11.53 -11.14
CA THR A 133 25.41 12.80 -11.33
C THR A 133 26.83 12.61 -11.86
N GLU A 134 27.46 11.45 -11.63
CA GLU A 134 28.81 11.16 -12.13
C GLU A 134 28.83 10.76 -13.61
N LYS A 135 27.70 10.29 -14.18
CA LYS A 135 27.62 9.92 -15.61
C LYS A 135 27.02 10.99 -16.52
N ILE A 136 26.51 12.09 -15.96
CA ILE A 136 26.00 13.23 -16.76
C ILE A 136 27.16 14.05 -17.38
N HIS A 137 28.41 13.85 -16.94
CA HIS A 137 29.58 14.55 -17.49
C HIS A 137 30.20 13.88 -18.73
N THR A 138 29.69 12.73 -19.19
CA THR A 138 30.06 12.23 -20.52
C THR A 138 29.34 13.04 -21.59
N HIS A 139 30.10 13.93 -22.23
CA HIS A 139 29.72 14.83 -23.32
C HIS A 139 28.55 14.31 -24.21
N PRO A 140 27.45 15.07 -24.36
CA PRO A 140 26.29 14.68 -25.17
C PRO A 140 26.55 14.67 -26.68
N GLU A 141 27.75 15.05 -27.13
CA GLU A 141 28.00 15.43 -28.52
C GLU A 141 27.95 14.27 -29.54
N LYS A 142 28.00 13.00 -29.09
CA LYS A 142 27.95 11.82 -29.96
C LYS A 142 26.83 10.83 -29.66
N MET A 143 25.78 11.26 -28.95
CA MET A 143 24.67 10.37 -28.60
C MET A 143 23.56 10.46 -29.65
N ASP A 144 23.27 9.32 -30.29
CA ASP A 144 22.15 9.12 -31.24
C ASP A 144 20.83 9.67 -30.67
N ASP A 145 19.98 10.27 -31.51
CA ASP A 145 18.74 10.93 -31.06
C ASP A 145 17.80 9.96 -30.34
N ARG A 146 17.83 8.68 -30.72
CA ARG A 146 17.09 7.61 -30.04
C ARG A 146 17.62 7.36 -28.63
N ALA A 147 18.94 7.36 -28.46
CA ALA A 147 19.58 7.18 -27.16
C ALA A 147 19.40 8.41 -26.26
N ARG A 148 19.42 9.62 -26.83
CA ARG A 148 19.07 10.87 -26.11
C ARG A 148 17.63 10.84 -25.61
N PHE A 149 16.70 10.44 -26.48
CA PHE A 149 15.30 10.29 -26.09
C PHE A 149 15.14 9.23 -25.01
N GLU A 150 15.81 8.08 -25.13
CA GLU A 150 15.75 7.02 -24.11
C GLU A 150 16.36 7.46 -22.77
N PHE A 151 17.43 8.27 -22.79
CA PHE A 151 18.04 8.84 -21.60
C PHE A 151 17.13 9.87 -20.92
N ILE A 152 16.47 10.74 -21.69
CA ILE A 152 15.47 11.69 -21.19
C ILE A 152 14.28 10.95 -20.59
N VAL A 153 13.75 9.93 -21.29
CA VAL A 153 12.65 9.11 -20.79
C VAL A 153 13.06 8.37 -19.51
N LYS A 154 14.25 7.76 -19.46
CA LYS A 154 14.78 7.13 -18.23
C LYS A 154 14.97 8.15 -17.10
N GLY A 155 15.38 9.38 -17.40
CA GLY A 155 15.51 10.47 -16.42
C GLY A 155 14.19 11.05 -15.89
N LEU A 156 13.07 10.76 -16.57
CA LEU A 156 11.70 11.13 -16.18
C LEU A 156 10.95 9.99 -15.47
N VAL A 157 11.50 8.78 -15.44
CA VAL A 157 10.86 7.61 -14.84
C VAL A 157 11.27 7.51 -13.35
N PRO A 158 10.32 7.53 -12.40
CA PRO A 158 10.62 7.36 -10.98
C PRO A 158 11.17 5.94 -10.70
N ALA A 159 12.03 5.83 -9.69
CA ALA A 159 12.60 4.56 -9.28
C ALA A 159 11.51 3.65 -8.70
N PRO A 160 11.56 2.34 -9.00
CA PRO A 160 10.55 1.39 -8.58
C PRO A 160 10.57 1.23 -7.06
N SER A 161 11.74 1.38 -6.45
CA SER A 161 11.94 1.41 -5.00
C SER A 161 11.28 2.63 -4.34
N SER A 162 11.23 3.79 -4.99
CA SER A 162 10.54 4.98 -4.49
C SER A 162 9.02 4.78 -4.54
N VAL A 163 8.50 4.36 -5.69
CA VAL A 163 7.07 4.05 -5.86
C VAL A 163 6.60 2.98 -4.87
N LEU A 164 7.42 1.93 -4.68
CA LEU A 164 7.10 0.82 -3.78
C LEU A 164 7.15 1.27 -2.32
N THR A 165 8.16 2.04 -1.92
CA THR A 165 8.26 2.54 -0.55
C THR A 165 7.12 3.51 -0.22
N VAL A 166 6.71 4.37 -1.16
CA VAL A 166 5.55 5.27 -1.00
C VAL A 166 4.23 4.49 -0.91
N SER A 167 4.08 3.45 -1.72
CA SER A 167 2.83 2.66 -1.78
C SER A 167 2.71 1.59 -0.68
N ALA A 168 3.82 1.13 -0.11
CA ALA A 168 3.88 0.00 0.83
C ALA A 168 2.96 0.13 2.05
N PRO A 169 2.93 1.25 2.81
CA PRO A 169 2.09 1.36 4.00
C PRO A 169 0.60 1.19 3.68
N ARG A 170 0.14 1.78 2.58
CA ARG A 170 -1.27 1.72 2.17
C ARG A 170 -1.69 0.31 1.77
N LEU A 171 -0.80 -0.44 1.14
CA LEU A 171 -1.06 -1.82 0.72
C LEU A 171 -1.11 -2.76 1.92
N LEU A 172 -0.15 -2.61 2.83
CA LEU A 172 -0.13 -3.36 4.09
C LEU A 172 -1.39 -3.06 4.91
N LEU A 173 -1.78 -1.78 5.01
CA LEU A 173 -3.00 -1.40 5.70
C LEU A 173 -4.25 -2.04 5.07
N SER A 174 -4.34 -2.07 3.74
CA SER A 174 -5.45 -2.72 3.04
C SER A 174 -5.45 -4.23 3.21
N ALA A 175 -4.28 -4.88 3.15
CA ALA A 175 -4.13 -6.32 3.37
C ALA A 175 -4.49 -6.70 4.81
N SER A 176 -4.07 -5.88 5.77
CA SER A 176 -4.42 -6.01 7.18
C SER A 176 -5.93 -5.98 7.38
N LEU A 177 -6.62 -4.94 6.89
CA LEU A 177 -8.08 -4.82 6.99
C LEU A 177 -8.78 -6.06 6.41
N LYS A 178 -8.41 -6.48 5.19
CA LYS A 178 -8.99 -7.67 4.56
C LYS A 178 -8.72 -8.94 5.37
N GLY A 179 -7.52 -9.06 5.93
CA GLY A 179 -7.12 -10.16 6.82
C GLY A 179 -7.97 -10.21 8.08
N LEU A 180 -8.19 -9.07 8.74
CA LEU A 180 -9.03 -8.97 9.93
C LEU A 180 -10.46 -9.39 9.64
N LEU A 181 -11.05 -8.85 8.57
CA LEU A 181 -12.41 -9.19 8.15
C LEU A 181 -12.52 -10.70 7.87
N LYS A 182 -11.56 -11.27 7.14
CA LYS A 182 -11.56 -12.71 6.85
C LYS A 182 -11.42 -13.55 8.13
N GLY A 183 -10.54 -13.16 9.04
CA GLY A 183 -10.34 -13.83 10.33
C GLY A 183 -11.61 -13.82 11.19
N LEU A 184 -12.26 -12.66 11.30
CA LEU A 184 -13.50 -12.49 12.07
C LEU A 184 -14.67 -13.25 11.44
N GLY A 185 -14.79 -13.24 10.11
CA GLY A 185 -15.81 -14.02 9.41
C GLY A 185 -15.65 -15.54 9.62
N ILE A 186 -14.42 -16.05 9.58
CA ILE A 186 -14.16 -17.48 9.85
C ILE A 186 -14.45 -17.82 11.32
N TYR A 187 -14.11 -16.92 12.25
CA TYR A 187 -14.44 -17.09 13.67
C TYR A 187 -15.95 -17.16 13.91
N LEU A 188 -16.71 -16.20 13.38
CA LEU A 188 -18.18 -16.18 13.53
C LEU A 188 -18.85 -17.36 12.82
N GLY A 189 -18.34 -17.77 11.65
CA GLY A 189 -18.83 -18.96 10.96
C GLY A 189 -18.63 -20.23 11.81
N PHE A 190 -17.49 -20.34 12.50
CA PHE A 190 -17.24 -21.46 13.40
C PHE A 190 -18.14 -21.43 14.63
N LEU A 191 -18.35 -20.23 15.21
CA LEU A 191 -19.25 -20.01 16.34
C LEU A 191 -20.68 -20.45 16.01
N TRP A 192 -21.15 -20.17 14.78
CA TRP A 192 -22.45 -20.67 14.28
C TRP A 192 -22.48 -22.20 14.13
N THR A 193 -21.45 -22.82 13.57
CA THR A 193 -21.46 -24.28 13.30
C THR A 193 -21.32 -25.16 14.54
N LYS A 194 -20.77 -24.63 15.63
CA LYS A 194 -20.39 -25.42 16.80
C LYS A 194 -21.19 -25.10 18.07
N ASP A 195 -22.12 -24.15 18.03
CA ASP A 195 -22.91 -23.70 19.20
C ASP A 195 -22.05 -23.59 20.48
N LEU A 196 -20.86 -22.99 20.35
CA LEU A 196 -19.87 -22.93 21.44
C LEU A 196 -20.34 -22.08 22.62
N ASP A 197 -21.40 -21.30 22.43
CA ASP A 197 -22.03 -20.53 23.47
C ASP A 197 -23.35 -21.18 23.90
N ILE A 198 -23.25 -22.05 24.91
CA ILE A 198 -24.39 -22.77 25.52
C ILE A 198 -25.32 -21.78 26.27
N SER A 199 -24.91 -20.52 26.44
CA SER A 199 -25.62 -19.51 27.22
C SER A 199 -26.50 -18.54 26.41
N THR A 200 -26.37 -18.52 25.08
CA THR A 200 -27.17 -17.66 24.17
C THR A 200 -28.20 -18.48 23.39
N GLY A 201 -29.30 -17.86 22.96
CA GLY A 201 -30.40 -18.56 22.31
C GLY A 201 -29.93 -19.28 21.05
N THR A 202 -30.53 -20.45 20.75
CA THR A 202 -30.16 -21.38 19.65
C THR A 202 -30.01 -20.74 18.26
N ASN A 203 -30.49 -19.50 18.05
CA ASN A 203 -30.42 -18.78 16.77
C ASN A 203 -29.58 -17.48 16.82
N ASP A 204 -29.07 -17.06 17.98
CA ASP A 204 -28.44 -15.75 18.14
C ASP A 204 -27.10 -15.66 17.39
N ASN A 205 -26.25 -16.69 17.52
CA ASN A 205 -24.97 -16.77 16.82
C ASN A 205 -25.13 -16.74 15.29
N ARG A 206 -26.19 -17.39 14.77
CA ARG A 206 -26.53 -17.37 13.34
C ARG A 206 -26.90 -15.96 12.88
N ASN A 207 -27.73 -15.27 13.66
CA ASN A 207 -28.20 -13.93 13.31
C ASN A 207 -27.03 -12.93 13.28
N VAL A 208 -26.12 -13.01 14.26
CA VAL A 208 -24.90 -12.17 14.30
C VAL A 208 -24.02 -12.42 13.06
N PHE A 209 -23.84 -13.67 12.64
CA PHE A 209 -23.07 -13.99 11.45
C PHE A 209 -23.70 -13.46 10.15
N ILE A 210 -25.02 -13.59 10.00
CA ILE A 210 -25.75 -13.08 8.83
C ILE A 210 -25.65 -11.55 8.76
N VAL A 211 -25.87 -10.85 9.88
CA VAL A 211 -25.75 -9.38 9.95
C VAL A 211 -24.32 -8.93 9.60
N TYR A 212 -23.30 -9.65 10.06
CA TYR A 212 -21.91 -9.40 9.71
C TYR A 212 -21.67 -9.52 8.19
N LEU A 213 -22.13 -10.60 7.55
CA LEU A 213 -21.97 -10.80 6.11
C LEU A 213 -22.72 -9.74 5.28
N ILE A 214 -23.97 -9.44 5.62
CA ILE A 214 -24.75 -8.41 4.92
C ILE A 214 -24.04 -7.06 5.02
N SER A 215 -23.60 -6.67 6.22
CA SER A 215 -22.89 -5.41 6.44
C SER A 215 -21.59 -5.33 5.65
N LEU A 216 -20.83 -6.43 5.58
CA LEU A 216 -19.59 -6.51 4.83
C LEU A 216 -19.81 -6.40 3.33
N VAL A 217 -20.80 -7.12 2.79
CA VAL A 217 -21.14 -7.10 1.36
C VAL A 217 -21.67 -5.72 0.95
N LEU A 218 -22.55 -5.10 1.75
CA LEU A 218 -23.06 -3.76 1.48
C LEU A 218 -21.92 -2.73 1.48
N SER A 219 -21.06 -2.76 2.48
CA SER A 219 -19.93 -1.82 2.59
C SER A 219 -18.95 -1.98 1.43
N TYR A 220 -18.65 -3.23 1.04
CA TYR A 220 -17.79 -3.51 -0.11
C TYR A 220 -18.45 -3.11 -1.44
N GLY A 221 -19.74 -3.37 -1.59
CA GLY A 221 -20.53 -2.96 -2.76
C GLY A 221 -20.51 -1.45 -2.95
N ILE A 222 -20.78 -0.69 -1.90
CA ILE A 222 -20.72 0.78 -1.93
C ILE A 222 -19.31 1.24 -2.29
N TYR A 223 -18.28 0.67 -1.66
CA TYR A 223 -16.90 1.05 -1.94
C TYR A 223 -16.51 0.82 -3.41
N THR A 224 -16.84 -0.35 -3.96
CA THR A 224 -16.54 -0.69 -5.36
C THR A 224 -17.36 0.10 -6.37
N TRP A 225 -18.57 0.52 -6.01
CA TRP A 225 -19.40 1.35 -6.90
C TRP A 225 -18.99 2.83 -6.88
N SER A 226 -18.42 3.29 -5.76
CA SER A 226 -17.96 4.69 -5.60
C SER A 226 -16.59 5.00 -6.21
N GLY A 227 -15.79 3.98 -6.52
CA GLY A 227 -14.39 4.11 -6.96
C GLY A 227 -14.19 3.86 -8.44
#